data_AF-A0A849HP69-F1
#
_entry.id   AF-A0A849HP69-F1
#
_cell.length_a   1.000
_cell.length_b   1.000
_cell.length_c   1.000
_cell.angle_alpha   90.00
_cell.angle_beta   90.00
_cell.angle_gamma   90.00
#
_symmetry.space_group_name_H-M   'P 1'
#
loop_
_entity.id
_entity.type
_entity.pdbx_description
1 polymer ?
#
loop_
_entity_poly.entity_id
_entity_poly.type
_entity_poly.pdbx_seq_one_letter_code
_entity_poly.pdbx_strand_id
1 'polypeptide(L)' 'MARRRQLYEGKAKILFEGPEPGTLVQYFKDDATAFNAQKKGTITGKGVLNNRISEFLMIKLA' A
#
# COMPACT_ATOMS: atom_id res chain seq x y z
N MET A 1 -18.14 -4.76 3.92
CA MET A 1 -16.93 -5.58 4.11
C MET A 1 -16.33 -5.23 5.46
N ALA A 2 -16.11 -6.21 6.34
CA ALA A 2 -15.50 -5.94 7.64
C ALA A 2 -14.10 -5.34 7.43
N ARG A 3 -13.88 -4.12 7.93
CA ARG A 3 -12.57 -3.47 7.84
C ARG A 3 -11.63 -4.27 8.73
N ARG A 4 -10.70 -5.03 8.13
CA ARG A 4 -9.65 -5.79 8.85
C ARG A 4 -8.90 -4.83 9.76
N ARG A 5 -8.38 -5.30 10.90
CA ARG A 5 -7.70 -4.46 11.89
C ARG A 5 -6.50 -3.76 11.23
N GLN A 6 -6.47 -2.43 11.26
CA GLN A 6 -5.30 -1.67 10.82
C GLN A 6 -4.18 -1.85 11.85
N LEU A 7 -3.00 -2.19 11.36
CA LEU A 7 -1.81 -2.43 12.19
C LEU A 7 -0.82 -1.28 12.11
N TYR A 8 -0.66 -0.69 10.91
CA TYR A 8 0.29 0.39 10.68
C TYR A 8 -0.12 1.24 9.47
N GLU A 9 0.14 2.55 9.54
CA GLU A 9 0.01 3.45 8.40
C GLU A 9 1.30 4.21 8.15
N GLY A 10 1.81 4.10 6.92
CA GLY A 10 2.94 4.87 6.43
C GLY A 10 2.52 5.91 5.38
N LYS A 11 3.52 6.58 4.79
CA LYS A 11 3.30 7.66 3.80
C LYS A 11 2.52 7.20 2.56
N ALA A 12 2.79 5.98 2.07
CA ALA A 12 2.22 5.48 0.82
C ALA A 12 1.43 4.17 0.97
N LYS A 13 1.43 3.54 2.15
CA LYS A 13 0.84 2.22 2.38
C LYS A 13 0.18 2.13 3.75
N ILE A 14 -0.89 1.34 3.84
CA ILE A 14 -1.49 0.90 5.11
C ILE A 14 -1.35 -0.61 5.19
N LEU A 15 -1.01 -1.12 6.37
CA LEU A 15 -0.97 -2.55 6.66
C LEU A 15 -2.15 -2.92 7.54
N PHE A 16 -2.90 -3.91 7.10
CA PHE A 16 -3.96 -4.53 7.88
C PHE A 16 -3.57 -5.97 8.22
N GLU A 17 -4.17 -6.48 9.29
CA GLU A 17 -4.13 -7.90 9.62
C GLU A 17 -4.64 -8.73 8.43
N GLY A 18 -3.90 -9.78 8.09
CA GLY A 18 -4.26 -10.70 7.02
C GLY A 18 -5.36 -11.69 7.41
N PRO A 19 -5.93 -12.39 6.44
CA PRO A 19 -6.96 -13.42 6.71
C PRO A 19 -6.40 -14.67 7.41
N GLU A 20 -5.10 -14.91 7.29
CA GLU A 20 -4.41 -16.07 7.87
C GLU A 20 -3.35 -15.62 8.89
N PRO A 21 -3.08 -16.41 9.95
CA PRO A 21 -2.02 -16.11 10.91
C PRO A 21 -0.66 -15.89 10.24
N GLY A 22 0.02 -14.81 10.62
CA GLY A 22 1.32 -14.44 10.04
C GLY A 22 1.25 -13.72 8.68
N THR A 23 0.06 -13.48 8.13
CA THR A 23 -0.12 -12.74 6.87
C THR A 23 -0.57 -11.30 7.11
N LEU A 24 -0.31 -10.44 6.12
CA LEU A 24 -0.70 -9.04 6.12
C LEU A 24 -1.39 -8.67 4.81
N VAL A 25 -2.30 -7.70 4.88
CA VAL A 25 -2.90 -7.07 3.71
C VAL A 25 -2.26 -5.70 3.54
N GLN A 26 -1.55 -5.52 2.42
CA GLN A 26 -0.92 -4.26 2.05
C GLN A 26 -1.84 -3.45 1.14
N TYR A 27 -2.26 -2.27 1.62
CA TYR A 27 -3.05 -1.31 0.85
C TYR A 27 -2.17 -0.17 0.36
N PHE A 28 -2.09 0.04 -0.95
CA PHE A 28 -1.36 1.14 -1.56
C PHE A 28 -2.26 2.39 -1.66
N LYS A 29 -1.79 3.51 -1.10
CA LYS A 29 -2.50 4.79 -1.13
C LYS A 29 -2.24 5.56 -2.43
N ASP A 30 -3.20 6.40 -2.79
CA ASP A 30 -3.05 7.42 -3.83
C ASP A 30 -2.20 8.62 -3.37
N ASP A 31 -1.84 8.65 -2.08
CA ASP A 31 -0.96 9.67 -1.51
C ASP A 31 0.43 9.63 -2.14
N ALA A 32 0.87 10.78 -2.63
CA ALA A 32 2.21 11.02 -3.12
C ALA A 32 2.92 12.00 -2.19
N THR A 33 4.18 11.71 -1.89
CA THR A 33 5.03 12.59 -1.09
C THR A 33 6.37 12.78 -1.78
N ALA A 34 6.88 14.01 -1.81
CA ALA A 34 8.23 14.33 -2.26
C ALA A 34 8.96 15.21 -1.23
N PHE A 35 10.28 15.32 -1.37
CA PHE A 35 11.13 16.16 -0.51
C PHE A 35 10.92 15.86 0.99
N ASN A 36 11.07 14.61 1.41
CA ASN A 36 10.82 14.17 2.79
C ASN A 36 9.42 14.53 3.34
N ALA A 37 8.41 14.48 2.47
CA ALA A 37 7.02 14.83 2.75
C ALA A 37 6.77 16.33 2.97
N GLN A 38 7.70 17.21 2.57
CA GLN A 38 7.43 18.65 2.45
C GLN A 38 6.42 18.94 1.33
N LYS A 39 6.40 18.13 0.28
CA LYS A 39 5.36 18.17 -0.76
C LYS A 39 4.46 16.94 -0.62
N LYS A 40 3.15 17.15 -0.49
CA LYS A 40 2.13 16.10 -0.39
C LYS A 40 1.00 16.39 -1.37
N GLY A 41 0.38 15.34 -1.88
CA GLY A 41 -0.81 15.45 -2.71
C GLY A 41 -1.37 14.07 -3.00
N THR A 42 -2.53 14.04 -3.66
CA THR A 42 -3.18 12.80 -4.09
C THR A 42 -3.03 12.68 -5.59
N ILE A 43 -2.54 11.54 -6.05
CA ILE A 43 -2.51 11.19 -7.47
C ILE A 43 -3.50 10.05 -7.66
N THR A 44 -4.68 10.36 -8.22
CA THR A 44 -5.76 9.40 -8.45
C THR A 44 -5.25 8.17 -9.19
N GLY A 45 -5.50 6.99 -8.62
CA GLY A 45 -5.14 5.71 -9.23
C GLY A 45 -3.69 5.27 -9.01
N LYS A 46 -2.84 6.09 -8.37
CA LYS A 46 -1.45 5.73 -8.05
C LYS A 46 -1.36 4.44 -7.22
N GLY A 47 -2.26 4.27 -6.24
CA GLY A 47 -2.30 3.11 -5.38
C GLY A 47 -2.53 1.82 -6.16
N VAL A 48 -3.53 1.83 -7.05
CA VAL A 48 -3.86 0.70 -7.92
C VAL A 48 -2.70 0.32 -8.84
N LEU A 49 -2.09 1.33 -9.50
CA LEU A 49 -0.95 1.10 -10.38
C LEU A 49 0.24 0.52 -9.62
N ASN A 50 0.59 1.09 -8.47
CA ASN A 50 1.69 0.60 -7.65
C ASN A 50 1.44 -0.82 -7.14
N ASN A 51 0.21 -1.15 -6.78
CA ASN A 51 -0.15 -2.50 -6.38
C ASN A 51 0.11 -3.51 -7.51
N ARG A 52 -0.38 -3.19 -8.72
CA ARG A 52 -0.22 -4.08 -9.89
C ARG A 52 1.22 -4.21 -10.36
N ILE A 53 1.98 -3.12 -10.34
CA ILE A 53 3.42 -3.15 -10.67
C ILE A 53 4.18 -3.97 -9.62
N SER A 54 3.91 -3.76 -8.33
CA SER A 54 4.58 -4.49 -7.25
C SER A 54 4.30 -5.98 -7.33
N GLU A 55 3.05 -6.39 -7.56
CA GLU A 55 2.66 -7.78 -7.78
C GLU A 55 3.45 -8.38 -8.96
N PHE A 56 3.38 -7.73 -10.13
CA PHE A 56 4.04 -8.20 -11.34
C PHE A 56 5.56 -8.39 -11.14
N LEU A 57 6.22 -7.42 -10.53
CA LEU A 57 7.66 -7.49 -10.26
C LEU A 57 8.01 -8.61 -9.28
N MET A 58 7.26 -8.75 -8.18
CA MET A 58 7.55 -9.76 -7.16
C MET A 58 7.36 -11.18 -7.70
N ILE A 59 6.37 -11.41 -8.56
CA ILE A 59 6.19 -12.70 -9.25
C ILE A 59 7.39 -13.04 -10.16
N LYS A 60 8.07 -12.03 -10.74
CA LYS A 60 9.23 -12.22 -11.62
C LYS A 60 10.56 -12.41 -10.89
N LEU A 61 10.60 -12.09 -9.60
CA LEU A 61 11.78 -12.29 -8.74
C LEU A 61 11.79 -13.66 -8.04
N ALA A 62 10.65 -14.35 -8.05
CA ALA A 62 10.47 -15.66 -7.45
C ALA A 62 10.97 -16.80 -8.36
#